data_AF-A0A3M1R2C0-F1
#
_entry.id   AF-A0A3M1R2C0-F1
#
_cell.length_a   1.000
_cell.length_b   1.000
_cell.length_c   1.000
_cell.angle_alpha   90.00
_cell.angle_beta   90.00
_cell.angle_gamma   90.00
#
_symmetry.space_group_name_H-M   'P 1'
#
loop_
_entity.id
_entity.type
_entity.pdbx_description
1 polymer ?
#
loop_
_entity_poly.entity_id
_entity_poly.type
_entity_poly.pdbx_seq_one_letter_code
_entity_poly.pdbx_strand_id
1 'polypeptide(L)'
;MRPEPSGPAADGGERTMESREAVDERVRALEEVCREVRRLAHALNQPLTAVVGNAELLALDVEDPELAEGIERIVREARRMSDLVQELAETARRSGSDGVPSG
;
A
#
# COMPACT_ATOMS: atom_id res chain seq x y z
N MET A 1 5.43 68.89 -5.21
CA MET A 1 4.64 67.71 -4.83
C MET A 1 5.25 66.51 -5.53
N ARG A 2 6.06 65.71 -4.82
CA ARG A 2 6.75 64.53 -5.40
C ARG A 2 5.95 63.26 -5.08
N PRO A 3 5.83 62.30 -6.02
CA PRO A 3 5.30 60.98 -5.75
C PRO A 3 6.42 60.05 -5.24
N GLU A 4 6.10 59.20 -4.28
CA GLU A 4 6.95 58.12 -3.74
C GLU A 4 6.02 56.93 -3.40
N PRO A 5 6.53 55.69 -3.38
CA PRO A 5 6.16 54.72 -4.40
C PRO A 5 5.44 53.46 -3.89
N SER A 6 5.08 52.63 -4.86
CA SER A 6 4.39 51.34 -4.80
C SER A 6 5.17 50.21 -4.10
N GLY A 7 4.45 49.31 -3.42
CA GLY A 7 4.84 47.91 -3.09
C GLY A 7 4.99 47.59 -1.59
N PRO A 8 4.75 46.34 -1.10
CA PRO A 8 4.49 45.09 -1.83
C PRO A 8 3.22 44.31 -1.36
N ALA A 9 2.34 43.93 -2.30
CA ALA A 9 1.22 43.00 -2.05
C ALA A 9 1.38 41.64 -2.76
N ALA A 10 2.50 41.39 -3.44
CA ALA A 10 2.71 40.19 -4.27
C ALA A 10 3.22 38.95 -3.50
N ASP A 11 3.85 39.14 -2.35
CA ASP A 11 4.62 38.11 -1.63
C ASP A 11 3.76 37.06 -0.88
N GLY A 12 2.48 37.36 -0.58
CA GLY A 12 1.59 36.42 0.11
C GLY A 12 0.94 35.35 -0.78
N GLY A 13 0.76 35.65 -2.08
CA GLY A 13 0.16 34.73 -3.05
C GLY A 13 1.13 33.63 -3.49
N GLU A 14 2.39 34.00 -3.74
CA GLU A 14 3.46 33.08 -4.16
C GLU A 14 3.75 32.03 -3.07
N ARG A 15 3.92 32.45 -1.81
CA ARG A 15 4.13 31.50 -0.69
C ARG A 15 2.97 30.53 -0.46
N THR A 16 1.73 30.95 -0.72
CA THR A 16 0.55 30.08 -0.57
C THR A 16 0.45 29.07 -1.71
N MET A 17 0.86 29.45 -2.92
CA MET A 17 0.90 28.57 -4.09
C MET A 17 2.03 27.55 -3.98
N GLU A 18 3.25 27.97 -3.60
CA GLU A 18 4.39 27.08 -3.33
C GLU A 18 4.05 26.03 -2.25
N SER A 19 3.34 26.44 -1.19
CA SER A 19 2.92 25.49 -0.14
C SER A 19 1.89 24.47 -0.63
N ARG A 20 1.03 24.83 -1.60
CA ARG A 20 0.05 23.90 -2.19
C ARG A 20 0.72 22.92 -3.13
N GLU A 21 1.63 23.40 -3.98
CA GLU A 21 2.41 22.56 -4.88
C GLU A 21 3.25 21.52 -4.11
N ALA A 22 3.85 21.92 -2.99
CA ALA A 22 4.59 20.99 -2.13
C ALA A 22 3.70 19.90 -1.52
N VAL A 23 2.45 20.23 -1.15
CA VAL A 23 1.47 19.25 -0.65
C VAL A 23 1.04 18.32 -1.77
N ASP A 24 0.73 18.85 -2.95
CA ASP A 24 0.30 18.06 -4.11
C ASP A 24 1.40 17.06 -4.53
N GLU A 25 2.66 17.49 -4.54
CA GLU A 25 3.79 16.61 -4.83
C GLU A 25 3.92 15.50 -3.77
N ARG A 26 3.71 15.85 -2.49
CA ARG A 26 3.74 14.86 -1.41
C ARG A 26 2.62 13.84 -1.51
N VAL A 27 1.42 14.28 -1.91
CA VAL A 27 0.27 13.40 -2.15
C VAL A 27 0.57 12.45 -3.31
N ARG A 28 1.08 12.95 -4.44
CA ARG A 28 1.47 12.11 -5.59
C ARG A 28 2.50 11.05 -5.22
N ALA A 29 3.54 11.42 -4.47
CA ALA A 29 4.54 10.48 -4.01
C ALA A 29 3.95 9.38 -3.11
N LEU A 30 2.99 9.71 -2.24
CA LEU A 30 2.29 8.73 -1.40
C LEU A 30 1.38 7.81 -2.23
N GLU A 31 0.69 8.35 -3.24
CA GLU A 31 -0.15 7.57 -4.15
C GLU A 31 0.67 6.55 -4.95
N GLU A 32 1.88 6.93 -5.38
CA GLU A 32 2.83 6.03 -6.06
C GLU A 32 3.27 4.89 -5.15
N VAL A 33 3.67 5.20 -3.91
CA VAL A 33 4.02 4.18 -2.91
C VAL A 33 2.84 3.24 -2.65
N CYS A 34 1.63 3.78 -2.47
CA CYS A 34 0.43 2.97 -2.27
C CYS A 34 0.14 2.04 -3.46
N ARG A 35 0.41 2.52 -4.69
CA ARG A 35 0.24 1.72 -5.91
C ARG A 35 1.23 0.57 -5.96
N GLU A 36 2.51 0.82 -5.66
CA GLU A 36 3.54 -0.22 -5.60
C GLU A 36 3.25 -1.26 -4.52
N VAL A 37 2.81 -0.83 -3.33
CA VAL A 37 2.40 -1.74 -2.25
C VAL A 37 1.27 -2.68 -2.71
N ARG A 38 0.25 -2.15 -3.39
CA ARG A 38 -0.85 -2.99 -3.93
C ARG A 38 -0.35 -3.99 -4.98
N ARG A 39 0.56 -3.56 -5.85
CA ARG A 39 1.16 -4.41 -6.88
C ARG A 39 1.97 -5.55 -6.24
N LEU A 40 2.82 -5.22 -5.26
CA LEU A 40 3.61 -6.20 -4.50
C LEU A 40 2.71 -7.19 -3.75
N ALA A 41 1.66 -6.70 -3.11
CA ALA A 41 0.73 -7.55 -2.38
C ALA A 41 0.04 -8.58 -3.30
N HIS A 42 -0.43 -8.14 -4.48
CA HIS A 42 -0.98 -9.06 -5.46
C HIS A 42 0.07 -10.06 -5.96
N ALA A 43 1.30 -9.61 -6.22
CA ALA A 43 2.39 -10.47 -6.65
C ALA A 43 2.82 -11.49 -5.58
N LEU A 44 2.68 -11.18 -4.29
CA LEU A 44 2.96 -12.11 -3.18
C LEU A 44 1.84 -13.12 -2.94
N ASN A 45 0.58 -12.73 -3.17
CA ASN A 45 -0.54 -13.66 -3.02
C ASN A 45 -0.42 -14.84 -3.99
N GLN A 46 0.09 -14.64 -5.21
CA GLN A 46 0.26 -15.72 -6.20
C GLN A 46 1.16 -16.88 -5.70
N PRO A 47 2.42 -16.66 -5.29
CA PRO A 47 3.26 -17.71 -4.75
C PRO A 47 2.71 -18.26 -3.43
N LEU A 48 2.06 -17.44 -2.58
CA LEU A 48 1.43 -17.95 -1.35
C LEU A 48 0.28 -18.93 -1.64
N THR A 49 -0.57 -18.62 -2.61
CA THR A 49 -1.62 -19.55 -3.08
C THR A 49 -1.00 -20.85 -3.60
N ALA A 50 0.09 -20.77 -4.37
CA ALA A 50 0.80 -21.95 -4.86
C ALA A 50 1.42 -22.78 -3.72
N VAL A 51 2.02 -22.15 -2.71
CA VAL A 51 2.56 -22.82 -1.52
C VAL A 51 1.44 -23.54 -0.76
N VAL A 52 0.31 -22.88 -0.52
CA VAL A 52 -0.85 -23.48 0.15
C VAL A 52 -1.37 -24.69 -0.65
N GLY A 53 -1.61 -24.52 -1.96
CA GLY A 53 -2.13 -25.60 -2.79
C GLY A 53 -1.19 -26.80 -2.88
N ASN A 54 0.12 -26.56 -3.05
CA ASN A 54 1.11 -27.65 -3.07
C ASN A 54 1.21 -28.36 -1.72
N ALA A 55 1.18 -27.62 -0.62
CA ALA A 55 1.22 -28.21 0.72
C ALA A 55 -0.06 -29.02 1.02
N GLU A 56 -1.22 -28.53 0.61
CA GLU A 56 -2.49 -29.26 0.72
C GLU A 56 -2.48 -30.56 -0.11
N LEU A 57 -1.93 -30.52 -1.33
CA LEU A 57 -1.76 -31.73 -2.15
C LEU A 57 -0.79 -32.73 -1.49
N LEU A 58 0.34 -32.26 -0.94
CA LEU A 58 1.28 -33.10 -0.21
C LEU A 58 0.64 -33.76 1.04
N ALA A 59 -0.29 -33.06 1.70
CA ALA A 59 -0.99 -33.59 2.86
C ALA A 59 -1.92 -34.77 2.55
N LEU A 60 -2.35 -34.93 1.29
CA LEU A 60 -3.26 -36.02 0.90
C LEU A 60 -2.60 -37.40 0.94
N ASP A 61 -1.30 -37.46 0.68
CA ASP A 61 -0.56 -38.71 0.49
C ASP A 61 0.48 -38.97 1.61
N VAL A 62 0.48 -38.17 2.68
CA VAL A 62 1.47 -38.28 3.76
C VAL A 62 1.01 -39.28 4.83
N GLU A 63 1.83 -40.30 5.08
CA GLU A 63 1.56 -41.32 6.11
C GLU A 63 2.32 -41.03 7.42
N ASP A 64 3.43 -40.31 7.34
CA ASP A 64 4.25 -39.93 8.50
C ASP A 64 3.59 -38.79 9.29
N PRO A 65 3.20 -39.01 10.57
CA PRO A 65 2.57 -37.99 11.39
C PRO A 65 3.42 -36.74 11.60
N GLU A 66 4.75 -36.85 11.70
CA GLU A 66 5.63 -35.69 11.91
C GLU A 66 5.67 -34.81 10.65
N LEU A 67 5.69 -35.44 9.47
CA LEU A 67 5.60 -34.72 8.20
C LEU A 67 4.22 -34.07 8.02
N ALA A 68 3.14 -34.75 8.41
CA ALA A 68 1.79 -34.20 8.38
C ALA A 68 1.69 -32.91 9.21
N GLU A 69 2.18 -32.92 10.45
CA GLU A 69 2.20 -31.72 11.31
C GLU A 69 3.06 -30.59 10.72
N GLY A 70 4.18 -30.95 10.08
CA GLY A 70 5.04 -30.00 9.37
C GLY A 70 4.32 -29.33 8.20
N ILE A 71 3.62 -30.11 7.38
CA ILE A 71 2.84 -29.63 6.24
C ILE A 71 1.69 -28.72 6.71
N GLU A 72 0.95 -29.12 7.74
CA GLU A 72 -0.10 -28.27 8.29
C GLU A 72 0.43 -26.92 8.79
N ARG A 73 1.63 -26.91 9.40
CA ARG A 73 2.28 -25.69 9.85
C ARG A 73 2.62 -24.77 8.68
N ILE A 74 3.13 -25.33 7.58
CA ILE A 74 3.38 -24.58 6.34
C ILE A 74 2.09 -23.96 5.82
N VAL A 75 0.99 -24.74 5.74
CA VAL A 75 -0.32 -24.23 5.29
C VAL A 75 -0.80 -23.09 6.18
N ARG A 76 -0.74 -23.27 7.51
CA ARG A 76 -1.17 -22.23 8.47
C ARG A 76 -0.38 -20.94 8.30
N GLU A 77 0.95 -21.01 8.20
CA GLU A 77 1.76 -19.80 8.08
C GLU A 77 1.62 -19.14 6.70
N ALA A 78 1.51 -19.91 5.62
CA ALA A 78 1.26 -19.34 4.30
C ALA A 78 -0.09 -18.61 4.22
N ARG A 79 -1.14 -19.15 4.87
CA ARG A 79 -2.43 -18.47 5.01
C ARG A 79 -2.31 -17.19 5.85
N ARG A 80 -1.64 -17.26 7.00
CA ARG A 80 -1.37 -16.07 7.84
C ARG A 80 -0.62 -14.98 7.08
N MET A 81 0.36 -15.35 6.25
CA MET A 81 1.07 -14.42 5.39
C MET A 81 0.14 -13.78 4.34
N SER A 82 -0.75 -14.56 3.73
CA SER A 82 -1.74 -14.05 2.78
C SER A 82 -2.65 -13.02 3.44
N ASP A 83 -3.13 -13.28 4.66
CA ASP A 83 -3.99 -12.35 5.40
C ASP A 83 -3.26 -11.02 5.68
N LEU A 84 -2.03 -11.07 6.19
CA LEU A 84 -1.21 -9.88 6.44
C LEU A 84 -0.94 -9.06 5.16
N VAL A 85 -0.70 -9.74 4.04
CA VAL A 85 -0.50 -9.10 2.74
C VAL A 85 -1.78 -8.43 2.24
N GLN A 86 -2.93 -9.05 2.45
CA GLN A 86 -4.23 -8.48 2.10
C GLN A 86 -4.55 -7.24 2.95
N GLU A 87 -4.32 -7.30 4.27
CA GLU A 87 -4.48 -6.15 5.18
C GLU A 87 -3.58 -4.96 4.78
N LEU A 88 -2.33 -5.25 4.39
CA LEU A 88 -1.40 -4.23 3.87
C LEU A 88 -1.94 -3.58 2.59
N ALA A 89 -2.45 -4.39 1.64
CA ALA A 89 -3.03 -3.89 0.41
C ALA A 89 -4.29 -3.04 0.65
N GLU A 90 -5.12 -3.42 1.62
CA GLU A 90 -6.30 -2.68 2.05
C GLU A 90 -5.96 -1.33 2.67
N THR A 91 -4.92 -1.31 3.49
CA THR A 91 -4.41 -0.07 4.09
C THR A 91 -3.94 0.88 3.00
N ALA A 92 -3.15 0.38 2.03
CA ALA A 92 -2.72 1.16 0.88
C ALA A 92 -3.87 1.60 -0.05
N ARG A 93 -5.02 0.90 -0.07
CA ARG A 93 -6.22 1.35 -0.80
C ARG A 93 -6.88 2.54 -0.11
N ARG A 94 -7.12 2.46 1.20
CA ARG A 94 -7.78 3.53 1.98
C ARG A 94 -7.00 4.84 1.94
N SER A 95 -5.68 4.77 2.06
CA SER A 95 -4.81 5.94 1.97
C SER A 95 -4.80 6.63 0.59
N GLY A 96 -5.29 5.96 -0.46
CA GLY A 96 -5.43 6.54 -1.80
C GLY A 96 -6.84 6.98 -2.17
N SER A 97 -7.86 6.73 -1.34
CA SER A 97 -9.27 7.06 -1.63
C SER A 97 -9.84 8.21 -0.78
N ASP A 98 -9.19 8.62 0.30
CA ASP A 98 -9.70 9.66 1.21
C ASP A 98 -9.49 11.11 0.71
N GLY A 99 -9.19 11.30 -0.57
CA GLY A 99 -8.89 12.62 -1.18
C GLY A 99 -10.06 13.33 -1.88
N VAL A 100 -11.24 12.72 -2.03
CA VAL A 100 -12.36 13.35 -2.74
C VAL A 100 -13.59 13.44 -1.82
N PRO A 101 -13.96 14.65 -1.35
CA PRO A 101 -15.29 14.87 -0.82
C PRO A 101 -16.27 14.82 -2.00
N SER A 102 -17.09 13.78 -2.06
CA SER A 102 -18.29 13.79 -2.89
C SER A 102 -19.22 14.87 -2.36
N GLY A 103 -19.34 15.97 -3.11
CA GLY A 103 -20.40 16.96 -2.96
C GLY A 103 -21.74 16.47 -3.50
#